data_AF-A1CA27-F1
#
_entry.id   AF-A1CA27-F1
#
_cell.length_a   1.000
_cell.length_b   1.000
_cell.length_c   1.000
_cell.angle_alpha   90.00
_cell.angle_beta   90.00
_cell.angle_gamma   90.00
#
_symmetry.space_group_name_H-M   'P 1'
#
loop_
_entity.id
_entity.type
_entity.pdbx_description
1 polymer ?
#
loop_
_entity_poly.entity_id
_entity_poly.type
_entity_poly.pdbx_seq_one_letter_code
_entity_poly.pdbx_strand_id
1 'polypeptide(L)'
;MPKGRQKVDRLATAQARGYVRGANRDKDQEYCETYYSDGSKALQDRVLSDYIIWASQEDENLRKEGLREGQPVPDLATIKDFIRFYIYSSNGMISLRPTKSSVLNFAERFFAGFTRLTKTTFDTRDTKDVYKVWRSITELLPADTKCEKWISKELVQEKVIEDIRKAKHMFTHCDLTNIFVSLWTDDDPMFIHPRYRVQLTFAILIYCYTGARIGTFIPDTSKKDERGLRYEVLQATC
;
A
#
# COMPACT_ATOMS: atom_id res chain seq x y z
N MET A 1 16.69 -26.05 -43.80
CA MET A 1 16.29 -27.32 -43.16
C MET A 1 15.77 -27.03 -41.76
N PRO A 2 14.55 -27.44 -41.38
CA PRO A 2 13.98 -27.18 -40.07
C PRO A 2 14.64 -28.11 -39.02
N LYS A 3 15.23 -27.54 -37.97
CA LYS A 3 15.79 -28.30 -36.83
C LYS A 3 14.65 -28.99 -36.08
N GLY A 4 14.51 -30.30 -36.26
CA GLY A 4 13.58 -31.12 -35.48
C GLY A 4 13.91 -31.02 -33.99
N ARG A 5 12.92 -30.64 -33.16
CA ARG A 5 13.07 -30.60 -31.70
C ARG A 5 13.30 -32.03 -31.20
N GLN A 6 14.49 -32.32 -30.69
CA GLN A 6 14.77 -33.56 -29.96
C GLN A 6 13.78 -33.68 -28.78
N LYS A 7 13.11 -34.83 -28.67
CA LYS A 7 12.31 -35.18 -27.49
C LYS A 7 13.26 -35.45 -26.33
N VAL A 8 13.55 -34.41 -25.55
CA VAL A 8 14.32 -34.56 -24.30
C VAL A 8 13.42 -35.22 -23.26
N ASP A 9 13.88 -36.31 -22.66
CA ASP A 9 13.20 -36.92 -21.51
C ASP A 9 13.30 -35.97 -20.30
N ARG A 10 12.19 -35.28 -20.05
CA ARG A 10 12.08 -34.25 -19.01
C ARG A 10 12.15 -34.84 -17.62
N LEU A 11 11.69 -36.08 -17.43
CA LEU A 11 11.68 -36.77 -16.13
C LEU A 11 13.10 -37.15 -15.73
N ALA A 12 13.86 -37.77 -16.66
CA ALA A 12 15.27 -38.10 -16.43
C ALA A 12 16.11 -36.84 -16.15
N THR A 13 15.86 -35.75 -16.90
CA THR A 13 16.55 -34.47 -16.68
C THR A 13 16.22 -33.86 -15.32
N ALA A 14 14.97 -33.93 -14.87
CA ALA A 14 14.55 -33.40 -13.59
C ALA A 14 15.16 -34.22 -12.43
N GLN A 15 15.09 -35.55 -12.49
CA GLN A 15 15.67 -36.44 -11.49
C GLN A 15 17.19 -36.27 -11.38
N ALA A 16 17.90 -36.14 -12.51
CA ALA A 16 19.34 -35.85 -12.53
C ALA A 16 19.70 -34.50 -11.88
N ARG A 17 18.74 -33.55 -11.82
CA ARG A 17 18.88 -32.26 -11.13
C ARG A 17 18.39 -32.28 -9.68
N GLY A 18 18.12 -33.47 -9.13
CA GLY A 18 17.71 -33.65 -7.74
C GLY A 18 16.20 -33.49 -7.49
N TYR A 19 15.36 -33.47 -8.54
CA TYR A 19 13.91 -33.46 -8.36
C TYR A 19 13.41 -34.79 -7.80
N VAL A 20 12.81 -34.73 -6.61
CA VAL A 20 12.10 -35.86 -5.99
C VAL A 20 10.63 -35.49 -5.86
N ARG A 21 9.76 -36.28 -6.51
CA ARG A 21 8.32 -36.03 -6.51
C ARG A 21 7.77 -36.14 -5.08
N GLY A 22 7.18 -35.05 -4.59
CA GLY A 22 6.56 -35.00 -3.26
C GLY A 22 7.51 -34.66 -2.11
N ALA A 23 8.79 -34.39 -2.37
CA ALA A 23 9.75 -34.03 -1.31
C ALA A 23 9.41 -32.72 -0.57
N ASN A 24 8.65 -31.82 -1.21
CA ASN A 24 8.18 -30.57 -0.60
C ASN A 24 6.71 -30.63 -0.18
N ARG A 25 6.05 -31.80 -0.22
CA ARG A 25 4.58 -31.88 -0.03
C ARG A 25 4.11 -31.24 1.28
N ASP A 26 4.82 -31.50 2.37
CA ASP A 26 4.46 -30.99 3.69
C ASP A 26 4.74 -29.47 3.79
N LYS A 27 5.84 -28.99 3.19
CA LYS A 27 6.18 -27.56 3.10
C LYS A 27 5.24 -26.79 2.19
N ASP A 28 4.81 -27.38 1.08
CA ASP A 28 3.89 -26.78 0.11
C ASP A 28 2.42 -26.84 0.58
N GLN A 29 2.13 -27.60 1.63
CA GLN A 29 0.83 -27.63 2.32
C GLN A 29 0.68 -26.51 3.35
N GLU A 30 1.78 -25.93 3.82
CA GLU A 30 1.74 -24.73 4.65
C GLU A 30 1.30 -23.53 3.80
N TYR A 31 0.08 -23.05 4.06
CA TYR A 31 -0.40 -21.82 3.46
C TYR A 31 0.44 -20.66 3.98
N CYS A 32 0.95 -19.81 3.09
CA CYS A 32 1.58 -18.56 3.50
C CYS A 32 0.58 -17.77 4.36
N GLU A 33 0.88 -17.62 5.66
CA GLU A 33 0.18 -16.65 6.49
C GLU A 33 0.29 -15.28 5.83
N THR A 34 -0.83 -14.56 5.74
CA THR A 34 -0.84 -13.21 5.18
C THR A 34 -0.10 -12.30 6.16
N TYR A 35 1.20 -12.15 5.96
CA TYR A 35 2.04 -11.30 6.78
C TYR A 35 1.75 -9.83 6.46
N TYR A 36 1.09 -9.14 7.38
CA TYR A 36 0.94 -7.69 7.34
C TYR A 36 2.06 -7.04 8.15
N SER A 37 2.74 -6.05 7.56
CA SER A 37 3.66 -5.20 8.32
C SER A 37 2.91 -4.45 9.43
N ASP A 38 3.58 -4.07 10.52
CA ASP A 38 2.91 -3.37 11.62
C ASP A 38 2.31 -2.03 11.19
N GLY A 39 2.92 -1.35 10.21
CA GLY A 39 2.32 -0.17 9.57
C GLY A 39 1.03 -0.49 8.82
N SER A 40 0.96 -1.64 8.15
CA SER A 40 -0.27 -2.10 7.50
C SER A 40 -1.36 -2.44 8.52
N LYS A 41 -1.00 -3.08 9.64
CA LYS A 41 -1.93 -3.39 10.74
C LYS A 41 -2.51 -2.11 11.35
N ALA A 42 -1.67 -1.13 11.69
CA ALA A 42 -2.12 0.15 12.23
C ALA A 42 -3.08 0.90 11.30
N LEU A 43 -2.84 0.84 9.97
CA LEU A 43 -3.73 1.44 8.99
C LEU A 43 -5.06 0.69 8.86
N GLN A 44 -5.07 -0.63 9.04
CA GLN A 44 -6.30 -1.42 9.10
C GLN A 44 -7.07 -1.12 10.39
N ASP A 45 -6.40 -1.08 11.54
CA ASP A 45 -7.02 -0.81 12.84
C ASP A 45 -7.71 0.56 12.88
N ARG A 46 -7.12 1.56 12.20
CA ARG A 46 -7.75 2.87 12.04
C ARG A 46 -9.09 2.78 11.29
N VAL A 47 -9.13 2.06 10.17
CA VAL A 47 -10.35 1.89 9.38
C VAL A 47 -11.42 1.10 10.16
N LEU A 48 -10.99 0.11 10.95
CA LEU A 48 -11.90 -0.65 11.80
C LEU A 48 -12.43 0.17 12.99
N SER A 49 -11.63 1.11 13.50
CA SER A 49 -12.09 2.07 14.49
C SER A 49 -13.20 2.97 13.93
N ASP A 50 -13.01 3.46 12.69
CA ASP A 50 -14.05 4.23 11.99
C ASP A 50 -15.32 3.40 11.77
N TYR A 51 -15.17 2.10 11.45
CA TYR A 51 -16.27 1.16 11.32
C TYR A 51 -17.04 0.97 12.63
N ILE A 52 -16.35 0.78 13.76
CA ILE A 52 -16.98 0.65 15.07
C ILE A 52 -17.76 1.91 15.43
N ILE A 53 -17.22 3.10 15.17
CA ILE A 53 -17.91 4.38 15.42
C ILE A 53 -19.20 4.45 14.62
N TRP A 54 -19.14 4.13 13.32
CA TRP A 54 -20.30 4.16 12.44
C TRP A 54 -21.35 3.09 12.81
N ALA A 55 -20.93 1.84 12.97
CA ALA A 55 -21.82 0.72 13.30
C ALA A 55 -22.44 0.85 14.70
N SER A 56 -21.78 1.58 15.62
CA SER A 56 -22.32 1.82 16.97
C SER A 56 -23.58 2.68 17.03
N GLN A 57 -23.97 3.30 15.90
CA GLN A 57 -25.26 3.99 15.81
C GLN A 57 -26.44 3.03 15.89
N GLU A 58 -26.25 1.77 15.48
CA GLU A 58 -27.28 0.73 15.51
C GLU A 58 -26.99 -0.34 16.57
N ASP A 59 -25.71 -0.64 16.85
CA ASP A 59 -25.31 -1.60 17.89
C ASP A 59 -24.40 -0.96 18.94
N GLU A 60 -24.98 -0.57 20.07
CA GLU A 60 -24.24 0.09 21.15
C GLU A 60 -23.18 -0.84 21.81
N ASN A 61 -23.34 -2.16 21.69
CA ASN A 61 -22.37 -3.12 22.23
C ASN A 61 -21.07 -3.12 21.44
N LEU A 62 -21.13 -2.90 20.13
CA LEU A 62 -19.96 -2.74 19.26
C LEU A 62 -19.03 -1.63 19.74
N ARG A 63 -19.59 -0.54 20.31
CA ARG A 63 -18.79 0.56 20.87
C ARG A 63 -18.07 0.22 22.17
N LYS A 64 -18.69 -0.63 22.99
CA LYS A 64 -18.17 -1.03 24.31
C LYS A 64 -17.18 -2.19 24.19
N GLU A 65 -17.48 -3.13 23.29
CA GLU A 65 -16.80 -4.43 23.20
C GLU A 65 -15.86 -4.57 22.00
N GLY A 66 -16.04 -3.75 20.97
CA GLY A 66 -15.26 -3.81 19.72
C GLY A 66 -15.56 -5.02 18.84
N LEU A 67 -14.76 -5.19 17.79
CA LEU A 67 -14.85 -6.37 16.91
C LEU A 67 -14.24 -7.60 17.59
N ARG A 68 -14.88 -8.77 17.43
CA ARG A 68 -14.45 -10.04 18.04
C ARG A 68 -14.26 -11.14 16.99
N GLU A 69 -13.47 -12.15 17.35
CA GLU A 69 -13.34 -13.36 16.54
C GLU A 69 -14.72 -14.05 16.37
N GLY A 70 -15.02 -14.48 15.15
CA GLY A 70 -16.29 -15.11 14.78
C GLY A 70 -17.46 -14.15 14.52
N GLN A 71 -17.25 -12.83 14.59
CA GLN A 71 -18.31 -11.88 14.31
C GLN A 71 -18.82 -12.00 12.85
N PRO A 72 -20.14 -12.00 12.62
CA PRO A 72 -20.69 -12.17 11.28
C PRO A 72 -20.22 -11.08 10.33
N VAL A 73 -20.01 -11.49 9.09
CA VAL A 73 -19.63 -10.59 8.00
C VAL A 73 -20.81 -9.65 7.69
N PRO A 74 -20.58 -8.32 7.63
CA PRO A 74 -21.61 -7.38 7.20
C PRO A 74 -22.03 -7.66 5.75
N ASP A 75 -23.31 -7.45 5.45
CA ASP A 75 -23.80 -7.63 4.09
C ASP A 75 -23.28 -6.54 3.13
N LEU A 76 -23.44 -6.78 1.83
CA LEU A 76 -22.94 -5.86 0.80
C LEU A 76 -23.53 -4.45 0.93
N ALA A 77 -24.79 -4.33 1.34
CA ALA A 77 -25.46 -3.04 1.51
C ALA A 77 -24.82 -2.25 2.67
N THR A 78 -24.61 -2.89 3.81
CA THR A 78 -23.95 -2.31 4.99
C THR A 78 -22.53 -1.86 4.65
N ILE A 79 -21.77 -2.66 3.90
CA ILE A 79 -20.41 -2.30 3.47
C ILE A 79 -20.44 -1.05 2.58
N LYS A 80 -21.36 -1.00 1.61
CA LYS A 80 -21.48 0.16 0.71
C LYS A 80 -21.88 1.42 1.49
N ASP A 81 -22.77 1.30 2.46
CA ASP A 81 -23.18 2.44 3.27
C ASP A 81 -22.05 2.95 4.18
N PHE A 82 -21.29 2.05 4.80
CA PHE A 82 -20.08 2.42 5.54
C PHE A 82 -19.06 3.18 4.67
N ILE A 83 -18.86 2.74 3.43
CA ILE A 83 -17.95 3.43 2.50
C ILE A 83 -18.52 4.82 2.14
N ARG A 84 -19.84 4.97 1.99
CA ARG A 84 -20.46 6.30 1.80
C ARG A 84 -20.22 7.18 3.01
N PHE A 85 -20.41 6.66 4.23
CA PHE A 85 -20.10 7.40 5.45
C PHE A 85 -18.66 7.93 5.42
N TYR A 86 -17.67 7.09 5.11
CA TYR A 86 -16.28 7.53 4.96
C TYR A 86 -16.11 8.65 3.92
N ILE A 87 -16.77 8.54 2.76
CA ILE A 87 -16.67 9.55 1.70
C ILE A 87 -17.21 10.91 2.18
N TYR A 88 -18.34 10.90 2.89
CA TYR A 88 -18.98 12.11 3.39
C TYR A 88 -18.34 12.68 4.65
N SER A 89 -17.68 11.85 5.45
CA SER A 89 -16.96 12.28 6.65
C SER A 89 -15.53 12.75 6.37
N SER A 90 -14.99 12.45 5.19
CA SER A 90 -13.59 12.73 4.84
C SER A 90 -13.46 13.97 3.96
N ASN A 91 -12.53 14.85 4.31
CA ASN A 91 -12.10 15.93 3.44
C ASN A 91 -10.96 15.45 2.53
N GLY A 92 -11.12 15.61 1.21
CA GLY A 92 -10.05 15.34 0.27
C GLY A 92 -8.90 16.35 0.40
N MET A 93 -7.69 15.92 0.03
CA MET A 93 -6.51 16.81 0.02
C MET A 93 -6.34 17.57 -1.30
N ILE A 94 -6.90 17.04 -2.41
CA ILE A 94 -6.78 17.63 -3.75
C ILE A 94 -8.04 18.43 -4.09
N SER A 95 -9.20 17.90 -3.69
CA SER A 95 -10.50 18.52 -3.82
C SER A 95 -11.31 18.28 -2.54
N LEU A 96 -12.51 18.85 -2.45
CA LEU A 96 -13.36 18.71 -1.27
C LEU A 96 -13.62 17.24 -0.91
N ARG A 97 -13.80 16.38 -1.92
CA ARG A 97 -14.13 14.96 -1.74
C ARG A 97 -12.89 14.07 -1.90
N PRO A 98 -12.86 12.89 -1.26
CA PRO A 98 -11.74 11.97 -1.41
C PRO A 98 -11.61 11.45 -2.85
N THR A 99 -10.38 11.13 -3.23
CA THR A 99 -10.10 10.56 -4.56
C THR A 99 -10.48 9.10 -4.63
N LYS A 100 -10.80 8.61 -5.83
CA LYS A 100 -11.02 7.19 -6.10
C LYS A 100 -9.94 6.27 -5.52
N SER A 101 -8.67 6.64 -5.66
CA SER A 101 -7.56 5.86 -5.11
C SER A 101 -7.59 5.77 -3.58
N SER A 102 -8.00 6.84 -2.90
CA SER A 102 -8.10 6.88 -1.44
C SER A 102 -9.22 5.98 -0.95
N VAL A 103 -10.39 6.02 -1.61
CA VAL A 103 -11.55 5.18 -1.27
C VAL A 103 -11.27 3.70 -1.55
N LEU A 104 -10.58 3.36 -2.65
CA LEU A 104 -10.17 1.98 -2.93
C LEU A 104 -9.21 1.44 -1.85
N ASN A 105 -8.20 2.23 -1.47
CA ASN A 105 -7.27 1.84 -0.40
C ASN A 105 -7.98 1.69 0.95
N PHE A 106 -8.98 2.53 1.23
CA PHE A 106 -9.79 2.45 2.44
C PHE A 106 -10.59 1.13 2.47
N ALA A 107 -11.30 0.82 1.39
CA ALA A 107 -12.05 -0.44 1.27
C ALA A 107 -11.12 -1.66 1.43
N GLU A 108 -9.99 -1.69 0.73
CA GLU A 108 -9.02 -2.78 0.85
C GLU A 108 -8.55 -3.00 2.29
N ARG A 109 -8.26 -1.91 3.02
CA ARG A 109 -7.86 -1.97 4.43
C ARG A 109 -8.99 -2.47 5.31
N PHE A 110 -10.23 -2.07 5.04
CA PHE A 110 -11.39 -2.58 5.77
C PHE A 110 -11.50 -4.10 5.63
N PHE A 111 -11.56 -4.62 4.41
CA PHE A 111 -11.71 -6.07 4.18
C PHE A 111 -10.55 -6.87 4.77
N ALA A 112 -9.32 -6.42 4.56
CA ALA A 112 -8.13 -7.06 5.12
C ALA A 112 -8.12 -7.00 6.66
N GLY A 113 -8.45 -5.85 7.23
CA GLY A 113 -8.49 -5.64 8.67
C GLY A 113 -9.58 -6.46 9.36
N PHE A 114 -10.79 -6.47 8.79
CA PHE A 114 -11.93 -7.20 9.33
C PHE A 114 -11.64 -8.70 9.31
N THR A 115 -11.23 -9.25 8.15
CA THR A 115 -10.84 -10.67 8.03
C THR A 115 -9.72 -11.03 9.02
N ARG A 116 -8.74 -10.14 9.23
CA ARG A 116 -7.64 -10.36 10.16
C ARG A 116 -8.12 -10.46 11.62
N LEU A 117 -9.01 -9.55 12.05
CA LEU A 117 -9.50 -9.49 13.43
C LEU A 117 -10.59 -10.51 13.73
N THR A 118 -11.56 -10.69 12.84
CA THR A 118 -12.73 -11.55 13.11
C THR A 118 -12.50 -13.00 12.66
N LYS A 119 -11.44 -13.27 11.88
CA LYS A 119 -11.17 -14.57 11.23
C LYS A 119 -12.28 -15.04 10.28
N THR A 120 -13.24 -14.19 9.95
CA THR A 120 -14.32 -14.51 9.01
C THR A 120 -13.93 -14.09 7.60
N THR A 121 -14.25 -14.94 6.61
CA THR A 121 -13.95 -14.67 5.21
C THR A 121 -15.15 -14.06 4.49
N PHE A 122 -14.95 -12.92 3.84
CA PHE A 122 -15.94 -12.35 2.93
C PHE A 122 -16.09 -13.20 1.66
N ASP A 123 -17.26 -13.16 1.04
CA ASP A 123 -17.42 -13.76 -0.29
C ASP A 123 -16.52 -13.03 -1.30
N THR A 124 -15.96 -13.82 -2.21
CA THR A 124 -15.09 -13.30 -3.28
C THR A 124 -15.88 -12.44 -4.27
N ARG A 125 -17.21 -12.61 -4.37
CA ARG A 125 -18.06 -11.77 -5.23
C ARG A 125 -18.24 -10.38 -4.63
N ASP A 126 -18.53 -10.29 -3.34
CA ASP A 126 -18.75 -9.02 -2.64
C ASP A 126 -17.49 -8.15 -2.61
N THR A 127 -16.34 -8.76 -2.30
CA THR A 127 -15.04 -8.05 -2.34
C THR A 127 -14.69 -7.55 -3.75
N LYS A 128 -15.04 -8.30 -4.79
CA LYS A 128 -14.85 -7.91 -6.20
C LYS A 128 -15.84 -6.85 -6.67
N ASP A 129 -17.07 -6.85 -6.17
CA ASP A 129 -18.05 -5.82 -6.50
C ASP A 129 -17.68 -4.46 -5.91
N VAL A 130 -17.05 -4.45 -4.73
CA VAL A 130 -16.68 -3.21 -4.03
C VAL A 130 -15.34 -2.63 -4.52
N TYR A 131 -14.23 -3.38 -4.50
CA TYR A 131 -12.90 -2.78 -4.72
C TYR A 131 -11.85 -3.63 -5.47
N LYS A 132 -12.01 -4.96 -5.58
CA LYS A 132 -10.92 -5.82 -6.07
C LYS A 132 -10.76 -5.75 -7.59
N VAL A 133 -9.86 -4.88 -8.04
CA VAL A 133 -9.28 -4.89 -9.40
C VAL A 133 -7.84 -5.36 -9.31
N TRP A 134 -7.55 -6.55 -9.85
CA TRP A 134 -6.17 -7.00 -10.02
C TRP A 134 -5.53 -6.18 -11.14
N ARG A 135 -4.72 -5.17 -10.77
CA ARG A 135 -4.12 -4.15 -11.66
C ARG A 135 -3.27 -4.73 -12.81
N SER A 136 -2.87 -6.00 -12.77
CA SER A 136 -2.00 -6.65 -13.77
C SER A 136 -2.69 -7.67 -14.70
N ILE A 137 -4.00 -7.92 -14.56
CA ILE A 137 -4.75 -8.91 -15.38
C ILE A 137 -5.83 -8.20 -16.23
N THR A 138 -6.17 -6.95 -15.92
CA THR A 138 -7.20 -6.18 -16.63
C THR A 138 -6.90 -5.97 -18.12
N GLU A 139 -5.64 -6.08 -18.54
CA GLU A 139 -5.26 -5.99 -19.97
C GLU A 139 -5.49 -7.29 -20.76
N LEU A 140 -5.74 -8.43 -20.09
CA LEU A 140 -5.86 -9.75 -20.72
C LEU A 140 -7.28 -10.35 -20.67
N LEU A 141 -8.22 -9.68 -20.00
CA LEU A 141 -9.61 -10.13 -19.91
C LEU A 141 -10.50 -9.37 -20.92
N PRO A 142 -11.46 -10.04 -21.56
CA PRO A 142 -12.36 -9.40 -22.51
C PRO A 142 -13.25 -8.36 -21.81
N ALA A 143 -13.65 -7.32 -22.55
CA ALA A 143 -14.27 -6.09 -22.02
C ALA A 143 -15.61 -6.32 -21.28
N ASP A 144 -16.24 -7.46 -21.50
CA ASP A 144 -17.45 -7.98 -20.87
C ASP A 144 -17.20 -8.62 -19.48
N THR A 145 -15.95 -8.96 -19.15
CA THR A 145 -15.51 -9.51 -17.84
C THR A 145 -14.90 -8.42 -16.94
N LYS A 146 -15.26 -7.16 -17.19
CA LYS A 146 -14.73 -6.01 -16.47
C LYS A 146 -15.55 -5.77 -15.20
N CYS A 147 -15.24 -6.50 -14.12
CA CYS A 147 -15.76 -6.23 -12.77
C CYS A 147 -15.15 -4.95 -12.17
N GLU A 148 -15.15 -3.85 -12.91
CA GLU A 148 -14.82 -2.51 -12.41
C GLU A 148 -16.07 -1.90 -11.81
N LYS A 149 -16.45 -2.36 -10.62
CA LYS A 149 -17.79 -2.11 -10.06
C LYS A 149 -17.77 -1.29 -8.77
N TRP A 150 -18.93 -0.68 -8.58
CA TRP A 150 -19.35 0.38 -7.67
C TRP A 150 -18.40 1.57 -7.52
N ILE A 151 -17.27 1.45 -6.81
CA ILE A 151 -16.40 2.61 -6.49
C ILE A 151 -15.83 3.25 -7.77
N SER A 152 -15.32 2.43 -8.69
CA SER A 152 -14.59 2.95 -9.85
C SER A 152 -15.46 3.54 -10.96
N LYS A 153 -16.76 3.20 -10.97
CA LYS A 153 -17.69 3.51 -12.06
C LYS A 153 -18.88 4.31 -11.55
N GLU A 154 -19.65 3.76 -10.63
CA GLU A 154 -20.90 4.35 -10.14
C GLU A 154 -20.63 5.62 -9.33
N LEU A 155 -19.79 5.54 -8.30
CA LEU A 155 -19.47 6.71 -7.47
C LEU A 155 -18.76 7.84 -8.23
N VAL A 156 -17.97 7.50 -9.25
CA VAL A 156 -17.33 8.48 -10.14
C VAL A 156 -18.35 9.12 -11.08
N GLN A 157 -19.26 8.33 -11.65
CA GLN A 157 -20.35 8.83 -12.53
C GLN A 157 -21.33 9.72 -11.76
N GLU A 158 -21.67 9.35 -10.53
CA GLU A 158 -22.52 10.13 -9.62
C GLU A 158 -21.81 11.39 -9.08
N LYS A 159 -20.53 11.61 -9.44
CA LYS A 159 -19.67 12.69 -8.93
C LYS A 159 -19.57 12.70 -7.40
N VAL A 160 -19.78 11.55 -6.77
CA VAL A 160 -19.59 11.34 -5.33
C VAL A 160 -18.09 11.32 -5.00
N ILE A 161 -17.26 10.84 -5.92
CA ILE A 161 -15.80 10.84 -5.78
C ILE A 161 -15.14 11.30 -7.09
N GLU A 162 -13.92 11.81 -6.98
CA GLU A 162 -13.16 12.31 -8.12
C GLU A 162 -11.98 11.39 -8.47
N ASP A 163 -11.79 11.11 -9.77
CA ASP A 163 -10.61 10.39 -10.29
C ASP A 163 -9.54 11.39 -10.71
N ILE A 164 -9.06 12.19 -9.75
CA ILE A 164 -8.00 13.17 -9.96
C ILE A 164 -6.72 12.68 -9.30
N ARG A 165 -5.61 12.88 -9.99
CA ARG A 165 -4.26 12.69 -9.45
C ARG A 165 -3.49 13.99 -9.55
N LYS A 166 -2.71 14.30 -8.53
CA LYS A 166 -1.79 15.44 -8.58
C LYS A 166 -0.78 15.19 -9.70
N ALA A 167 -0.63 16.16 -10.60
CA ALA A 167 0.37 16.10 -11.64
C ALA A 167 1.75 15.95 -11.00
N LYS A 168 2.50 14.93 -11.44
CA LYS A 168 3.86 14.71 -10.97
C LYS A 168 4.81 15.37 -11.94
N HIS A 169 5.17 16.62 -11.66
CA HIS A 169 6.23 17.30 -12.40
C HIS A 169 7.58 16.68 -12.05
N MET A 170 8.42 16.49 -13.07
CA MET A 170 9.79 16.02 -12.84
C MET A 170 10.60 17.15 -12.24
N PHE A 171 11.33 16.83 -11.17
CA PHE A 171 12.28 17.74 -10.57
C PHE A 171 13.47 17.91 -11.53
N THR A 172 13.73 19.14 -11.96
CA THR A 172 14.75 19.44 -12.96
C THR A 172 16.03 19.98 -12.32
N HIS A 173 17.12 20.02 -13.10
CA HIS A 173 18.35 20.67 -12.67
C HIS A 173 18.15 22.16 -12.39
N CYS A 174 17.27 22.84 -13.14
CA CYS A 174 16.95 24.25 -12.88
C CYS A 174 16.30 24.43 -11.50
N ASP A 175 15.36 23.54 -11.14
CA ASP A 175 14.73 23.56 -9.81
C ASP A 175 15.76 23.34 -8.69
N LEU A 176 16.70 22.41 -8.89
CA LEU A 176 17.79 22.16 -7.95
C LEU A 176 18.68 23.38 -7.76
N THR A 177 19.11 24.01 -8.85
CA THR A 177 19.93 25.22 -8.81
C THR A 177 19.20 26.35 -8.08
N ASN A 178 17.93 26.58 -8.41
CA ASN A 178 17.12 27.63 -7.79
C ASN A 178 16.97 27.43 -6.27
N ILE A 179 16.76 26.18 -5.84
CA ILE A 179 16.68 25.84 -4.41
C ILE A 179 18.00 26.12 -3.71
N PHE A 180 19.14 25.76 -4.31
CA PHE A 180 20.44 26.03 -3.69
C PHE A 180 20.78 27.51 -3.68
N VAL A 181 20.48 28.26 -4.74
CA VAL A 181 20.66 29.72 -4.74
C VAL A 181 19.87 30.31 -3.57
N SER A 182 18.56 30.08 -3.50
CA SER A 182 17.71 30.57 -2.40
C SER A 182 18.21 30.15 -1.02
N LEU A 183 18.54 28.87 -0.81
CA LEU A 183 19.04 28.34 0.47
C LEU A 183 20.32 29.04 0.97
N TRP A 184 21.17 29.49 0.05
CA TRP A 184 22.47 30.08 0.37
C TRP A 184 22.51 31.60 0.28
N THR A 185 21.60 32.23 -0.47
CA THR A 185 21.56 33.68 -0.66
C THR A 185 20.49 34.39 0.16
N ASP A 186 19.42 33.69 0.55
CA ASP A 186 18.32 34.32 1.30
C ASP A 186 18.69 34.39 2.79
N ASP A 187 19.14 35.57 3.22
CA ASP A 187 19.30 35.91 4.63
C ASP A 187 17.95 36.36 5.21
N ASP A 188 17.03 35.41 5.29
CA ASP A 188 15.80 35.58 6.04
C ASP A 188 16.14 35.65 7.56
N PRO A 189 15.69 36.67 8.31
CA PRO A 189 15.94 36.75 9.75
C PRO A 189 15.34 35.59 10.55
N MET A 190 14.38 34.85 9.98
CA MET A 190 13.82 33.61 10.52
C MET A 190 14.54 32.35 10.02
N PHE A 191 15.58 32.48 9.21
CA PHE A 191 16.20 31.32 8.56
C PHE A 191 16.94 30.42 9.52
N ILE A 192 16.91 29.13 9.20
CA ILE A 192 17.45 28.06 10.02
C ILE A 192 18.97 28.24 10.18
N HIS A 193 19.48 28.07 11.40
CA HIS A 193 20.90 28.18 11.76
C HIS A 193 21.83 27.60 10.66
N PRO A 194 22.99 28.22 10.33
CA PRO A 194 23.82 27.88 9.17
C PRO A 194 24.14 26.38 8.97
N ARG A 195 24.26 25.64 10.07
CA ARG A 195 24.37 24.17 10.07
C ARG A 195 23.30 23.46 9.23
N TYR A 196 22.05 23.90 9.30
CA TYR A 196 20.95 23.28 8.58
C TYR A 196 21.01 23.56 7.08
N ARG A 197 21.59 24.69 6.64
CA ARG A 197 21.86 24.96 5.21
C ARG A 197 22.78 23.87 4.64
N VAL A 198 23.87 23.55 5.34
CA VAL A 198 24.82 22.50 4.95
C VAL A 198 24.12 21.13 4.93
N GLN A 199 23.40 20.78 5.99
CA GLN A 199 22.75 19.47 6.12
C GLN A 199 21.64 19.26 5.07
N LEU A 200 20.82 20.28 4.82
CA LEU A 200 19.74 20.22 3.83
C LEU A 200 20.32 20.14 2.41
N THR A 201 21.36 20.93 2.10
CA THR A 201 22.07 20.85 0.81
C THR A 201 22.56 19.43 0.56
N PHE A 202 23.24 18.84 1.53
CA PHE A 202 23.75 17.47 1.43
C PHE A 202 22.64 16.43 1.24
N ALA A 203 21.54 16.56 2.00
CA ALA A 203 20.41 15.64 1.90
C ALA A 203 19.72 15.71 0.52
N ILE A 204 19.53 16.92 -0.03
CA ILE A 204 18.96 17.12 -1.37
C ILE A 204 19.88 16.52 -2.44
N LEU A 205 21.19 16.78 -2.37
CA LEU A 205 22.15 16.21 -3.32
C LEU A 205 22.08 14.68 -3.32
N ILE A 206 22.19 14.06 -2.15
CA ILE A 206 22.11 12.60 -2.03
C ILE A 206 20.79 12.08 -2.59
N TYR A 207 19.66 12.70 -2.24
CA TYR A 207 18.35 12.29 -2.74
C TYR A 207 18.28 12.37 -4.27
N CYS A 208 18.74 13.46 -4.87
CA CYS A 208 18.71 13.68 -6.32
C CYS A 208 19.65 12.73 -7.09
N TYR A 209 20.86 12.50 -6.59
CA TYR A 209 21.86 11.67 -7.30
C TYR A 209 21.65 10.17 -7.11
N THR A 210 21.07 9.74 -5.98
CA THR A 210 20.83 8.31 -5.72
C THR A 210 19.42 7.87 -6.13
N GLY A 211 18.47 8.80 -6.19
CA GLY A 211 17.04 8.49 -6.34
C GLY A 211 16.45 7.68 -5.18
N ALA A 212 17.20 7.49 -4.09
CA ALA A 212 16.75 6.69 -2.96
C ALA A 212 15.73 7.46 -2.12
N ARG A 213 14.77 6.73 -1.54
CA ARG A 213 13.75 7.32 -0.66
C ARG A 213 14.42 7.81 0.63
N ILE A 214 13.88 8.89 1.21
CA ILE A 214 14.42 9.48 2.45
C ILE A 214 14.57 8.46 3.60
N GLY A 215 13.62 7.51 3.70
CA GLY A 215 13.64 6.43 4.69
C GLY A 215 14.80 5.43 4.53
N THR A 216 15.53 5.47 3.41
CA THR A 216 16.77 4.71 3.22
C THR A 216 17.94 5.35 3.97
N PHE A 217 17.99 6.68 4.02
CA PHE A 217 19.06 7.43 4.67
C PHE A 217 18.78 7.69 6.13
N ILE A 218 17.53 8.07 6.42
CA ILE A 218 17.04 8.40 7.75
C ILE A 218 15.96 7.35 8.07
N PRO A 219 16.36 6.19 8.62
CA PRO A 219 15.41 5.16 8.96
C PRO A 219 14.48 5.65 10.07
N ASP A 220 13.26 5.12 10.10
CA ASP A 220 12.37 5.33 11.23
C ASP A 220 13.06 4.88 12.53
N THR A 221 12.78 5.56 13.62
CA THR A 221 13.33 5.28 14.96
C THR A 221 13.16 3.81 15.34
N SER A 222 12.03 3.21 14.96
CA SER A 222 11.71 1.79 15.13
C SER A 222 12.64 0.82 14.38
N LYS A 223 13.34 1.30 13.34
CA LYS A 223 14.21 0.50 12.44
C LYS A 223 15.61 1.07 12.32
N LYS A 224 16.02 1.90 13.28
CA LYS A 224 17.33 2.54 13.31
C LYS A 224 18.47 1.51 13.30
N ASP A 225 18.26 0.39 13.97
CA ASP A 225 19.24 -0.70 14.12
C ASP A 225 19.20 -1.72 12.98
N GLU A 226 18.30 -1.58 12.00
CA GLU A 226 18.26 -2.41 10.78
C GLU A 226 18.51 -1.64 9.46
N ARG A 227 18.26 -0.32 9.41
CA ARG A 227 18.35 0.50 8.19
C ARG A 227 19.22 1.75 8.40
N GLY A 228 19.45 2.54 7.35
CA GLY A 228 20.22 3.80 7.40
C GLY A 228 21.64 3.73 6.82
N LEU A 229 22.24 4.90 6.61
CA LEU A 229 23.67 5.04 6.29
C LEU A 229 24.51 4.55 7.48
N ARG A 230 25.05 3.34 7.35
CA ARG A 230 25.99 2.77 8.33
C ARG A 230 27.39 2.92 7.80
N TYR A 231 28.28 3.35 8.69
CA TYR A 231 29.71 3.21 8.50
C TYR A 231 30.11 1.94 9.25
N GLU A 232 30.66 0.95 8.55
CA GLU A 232 31.41 -0.09 9.24
C GLU A 232 32.62 0.59 9.89
N VAL A 233 32.72 0.50 11.21
CA VAL A 233 33.95 0.88 11.90
C VAL A 233 34.99 -0.15 11.51
N LEU A 234 35.78 0.15 10.48
CA LEU A 234 36.98 -0.61 10.20
C LEU A 234 37.85 -0.52 11.45
N GLN A 235 37.94 -1.62 12.21
CA GLN A 235 38.94 -1.72 13.27
C GLN A 235 40.29 -1.59 12.60
N ALA A 236 40.92 -0.44 12.75
CA ALA A 236 42.33 -0.29 12.44
C ALA A 236 43.08 -1.20 13.40
N THR A 237 43.48 -2.38 12.92
CA THR A 237 44.48 -3.20 13.59
C THR A 237 45.76 -2.38 13.69
N CYS A 238 46.04 -1.88 14.90
CA CYS A 238 47.36 -1.39 15.28
C CYS A 238 48.31 -2.56 15.48
#